data_AF-A0A7R9V8C2-F1
#
_entry.id   AF-A0A7R9V8C2-F1
#
_cell.length_a   1.000
_cell.length_b   1.000
_cell.length_c   1.000
_cell.angle_alpha   90.00
_cell.angle_beta   90.00
_cell.angle_gamma   90.00
#
_symmetry.space_group_name_H-M   'P 1'
#
loop_
_entity.id
_entity.type
_entity.pdbx_description
1 polymer ?
#
loop_
_entity_poly.entity_id
_entity_poly.type
_entity_poly.pdbx_seq_one_letter_code
_entity_poly.pdbx_strand_id
1 'polypeptide(L)'
;RGLLGGGGGEADDPYLTLAAELILPPLRSALTSWEPRLPEPLLGFLDVWEKLLPGPARAHVLDSLVMPRLRSAVAAWEPRQETVPIHTWLHPWLPLLGHALDELYPSIRHKLAVALQAWHPSDGSAHALLAPWHRAFSGPDWDALMAKSIVPKLAGALAQLEVNPACQDMAPFEWVTAWADVLAPAAMVSLLEVGFFPKWHAVLAYWLSASPNYDEVTRWYLGWKGAMPAAVLDTE
;
A
#
# COMPACT_ATOMS: atom_id res chain seq x y z
N ARG A 1 -42.40 -9.54 9.01
CA ARG A 1 -41.96 -9.25 10.40
C ARG A 1 -40.77 -8.31 10.25
N GLY A 2 -40.95 -7.04 10.63
CA GLY A 2 -40.23 -5.88 10.10
C GLY A 2 -38.74 -5.83 10.40
N LEU A 3 -37.98 -5.35 9.42
CA LEU A 3 -36.52 -5.23 9.43
C LEU A 3 -36.03 -3.78 9.63
N LEU A 4 -36.91 -2.82 9.90
CA LEU A 4 -36.53 -1.42 10.10
C LEU A 4 -37.20 -0.91 11.38
N GLY A 5 -36.49 -1.05 12.50
CA GLY A 5 -36.90 -0.52 13.80
C GLY A 5 -35.97 0.60 14.21
N GLY A 6 -36.42 1.85 14.08
CA GLY A 6 -35.83 3.01 14.74
C GLY A 6 -35.84 4.29 13.89
N GLY A 7 -36.69 5.26 14.28
CA GLY A 7 -36.65 6.65 13.79
C GLY A 7 -37.85 7.07 12.95
N GLY A 8 -38.89 7.60 13.58
CA GLY A 8 -40.10 8.09 12.92
C GLY A 8 -39.82 9.31 12.03
N GLY A 9 -40.00 9.15 10.73
CA GLY A 9 -39.90 10.21 9.71
C GLY A 9 -39.66 9.66 8.30
N GLU A 10 -38.79 8.67 8.15
CA GLU A 10 -38.41 8.07 6.85
C GLU A 10 -39.07 6.70 6.56
N ALA A 11 -39.70 6.09 7.56
CA ALA A 11 -40.22 4.71 7.48
C ALA A 11 -41.53 4.55 6.68
N ASP A 12 -42.12 5.62 6.15
CA ASP A 12 -43.45 5.61 5.51
C ASP A 12 -43.43 6.16 4.08
N ASP A 13 -42.27 6.12 3.42
CA ASP A 13 -42.20 6.40 1.99
C ASP A 13 -42.49 5.10 1.20
N PRO A 14 -43.66 5.01 0.53
CA PRO A 14 -44.04 3.84 -0.25
C PRO A 14 -43.07 3.57 -1.41
N TYR A 15 -42.37 4.60 -1.92
CA TYR A 15 -41.32 4.43 -2.93
C TYR A 15 -40.12 3.67 -2.35
N LEU A 16 -39.67 4.03 -1.14
CA LEU A 16 -38.57 3.36 -0.46
C LEU A 16 -38.86 1.87 -0.24
N THR A 17 -40.08 1.56 0.19
CA THR A 17 -40.53 0.19 0.45
C THR A 17 -40.64 -0.60 -0.85
N LEU A 18 -41.29 -0.04 -1.87
CA LEU A 18 -41.47 -0.69 -3.18
C LEU A 18 -40.13 -0.95 -3.87
N ALA A 19 -39.24 0.05 -3.90
CA ALA A 19 -37.92 -0.07 -4.51
C ALA A 19 -37.08 -1.14 -3.79
N ALA A 20 -37.07 -1.15 -2.46
CA ALA A 20 -36.34 -2.15 -1.70
C ALA A 20 -36.91 -3.57 -1.92
N GLU A 21 -38.23 -3.75 -1.92
CA GLU A 21 -38.87 -5.06 -2.12
C GLU A 21 -38.70 -5.61 -3.54
N LEU A 22 -38.66 -4.76 -4.57
CA LEU A 22 -38.49 -5.20 -5.95
C LEU A 22 -37.02 -5.43 -6.33
N ILE A 23 -36.10 -4.60 -5.82
CA ILE A 23 -34.70 -4.58 -6.26
C ILE A 23 -33.82 -5.50 -5.40
N LEU A 24 -34.04 -5.57 -4.07
CA LEU A 24 -33.16 -6.35 -3.20
C LEU A 24 -33.22 -7.86 -3.45
N PRO A 25 -34.35 -8.51 -3.72
CA PRO A 25 -34.37 -9.95 -3.99
C PRO A 25 -33.54 -10.39 -5.22
N PRO A 26 -33.71 -9.80 -6.42
CA PRO A 26 -32.88 -10.18 -7.57
C PRO A 26 -31.42 -9.80 -7.35
N LEU A 27 -31.14 -8.67 -6.69
CA LEU A 27 -29.77 -8.27 -6.38
C LEU A 27 -29.09 -9.25 -5.42
N ARG A 28 -29.78 -9.69 -4.36
CA ARG A 28 -29.27 -10.76 -3.47
C ARG A 28 -28.97 -12.03 -4.24
N SER A 29 -29.83 -12.42 -5.17
CA SER A 29 -29.60 -13.60 -6.01
C SER A 29 -28.43 -13.43 -6.97
N ALA A 30 -28.14 -12.22 -7.46
CA ALA A 30 -26.98 -11.97 -8.31
C ALA A 30 -25.68 -11.93 -7.47
N LEU A 31 -25.75 -11.42 -6.25
CA LEU A 31 -24.60 -11.28 -5.36
C LEU A 31 -24.12 -12.62 -4.75
N THR A 32 -24.96 -13.66 -4.75
CA THR A 32 -24.52 -15.00 -4.34
C THR A 32 -23.48 -15.60 -5.29
N SER A 33 -23.51 -15.25 -6.58
CA SER A 33 -22.52 -15.69 -7.58
C SER A 33 -21.46 -14.63 -7.89
N TRP A 34 -21.58 -13.42 -7.34
CA TRP A 34 -20.60 -12.36 -7.53
C TRP A 34 -19.24 -12.73 -6.92
N GLU A 35 -18.18 -12.57 -7.72
CA GLU A 35 -16.78 -12.75 -7.34
C GLU A 35 -16.18 -11.40 -6.89
N PRO A 36 -15.78 -11.27 -5.62
CA PRO A 36 -15.24 -10.01 -5.09
C PRO A 36 -13.97 -9.50 -5.79
N ARG A 37 -13.19 -10.40 -6.41
CA ARG A 37 -12.00 -10.04 -7.20
C ARG A 37 -12.31 -9.32 -8.52
N LEU A 38 -13.58 -9.32 -8.94
CA LEU A 38 -14.09 -8.61 -10.12
C LEU A 38 -15.14 -7.58 -9.66
N PRO A 39 -14.71 -6.41 -9.15
CA PRO A 39 -15.63 -5.43 -8.58
C PRO A 39 -16.45 -4.67 -9.64
N GLU A 40 -15.95 -4.57 -10.89
CA GLU A 40 -16.48 -3.68 -11.93
C GLU A 40 -17.95 -3.90 -12.27
N PRO A 41 -18.46 -5.15 -12.42
CA PRO A 41 -19.87 -5.37 -12.76
C PRO A 41 -20.82 -4.82 -11.70
N LEU A 42 -20.46 -4.97 -10.42
CA LEU A 42 -21.30 -4.53 -9.31
C LEU A 42 -21.16 -3.03 -9.06
N LEU A 43 -19.95 -2.48 -9.16
CA LEU A 43 -19.73 -1.04 -9.09
C LEU A 43 -20.49 -0.31 -10.19
N GLY A 44 -20.41 -0.79 -11.44
CA GLY A 44 -21.16 -0.22 -12.56
C GLY A 44 -22.68 -0.28 -12.36
N PHE A 45 -23.20 -1.35 -11.75
CA PHE A 45 -24.61 -1.41 -11.35
C PHE A 45 -24.94 -0.34 -10.30
N LEU A 46 -24.14 -0.21 -9.24
CA LEU A 46 -24.39 0.77 -8.18
C LEU A 46 -24.31 2.22 -8.69
N ASP A 47 -23.43 2.51 -9.63
CA ASP A 47 -23.29 3.84 -10.25
C ASP A 47 -24.52 4.18 -11.10
N VAL A 48 -24.99 3.25 -11.95
CA VAL A 48 -26.19 3.45 -12.78
C VAL A 48 -27.44 3.63 -11.90
N TRP A 49 -27.51 2.91 -10.79
CA TRP A 49 -28.65 2.92 -9.89
C TRP A 49 -28.55 3.96 -8.77
N GLU A 50 -27.49 4.78 -8.72
CA GLU A 50 -27.26 5.73 -7.63
C GLU A 50 -28.46 6.66 -7.36
N LYS A 51 -29.12 7.15 -8.42
CA LYS A 51 -30.27 8.06 -8.31
C LYS A 51 -31.60 7.34 -8.06
N LEU A 52 -31.65 6.03 -8.29
CA LEU A 52 -32.86 5.21 -8.23
C LEU A 52 -32.91 4.33 -6.98
N LEU A 53 -31.75 4.08 -6.37
CA LEU A 53 -31.63 3.24 -5.18
C LEU A 53 -31.76 4.13 -3.94
N PRO A 54 -32.78 3.89 -3.10
CA PRO A 54 -32.85 4.54 -1.80
C PRO A 54 -31.56 4.47 -0.98
N GLY A 55 -31.24 5.54 -0.26
CA GLY A 55 -30.13 5.57 0.69
C GLY A 55 -30.11 4.36 1.64
N PRO A 56 -31.22 4.02 2.34
CA PRO A 56 -31.28 2.85 3.22
C PRO A 56 -31.07 1.51 2.49
N ALA A 57 -31.59 1.37 1.26
CA ALA A 57 -31.40 0.16 0.48
C ALA A 57 -29.94 0.03 -0.01
N ARG A 58 -29.31 1.15 -0.41
CA ARG A 58 -27.89 1.19 -0.78
C ARG A 58 -26.99 0.80 0.40
N ALA A 59 -27.24 1.37 1.58
CA ALA A 59 -26.54 0.99 2.80
C ALA A 59 -26.70 -0.51 3.11
N HIS A 60 -27.93 -1.04 3.02
CA HIS A 60 -28.18 -2.47 3.21
C HIS A 60 -27.40 -3.35 2.23
N VAL A 61 -27.31 -2.96 0.95
CA VAL A 61 -26.53 -3.70 -0.05
C VAL A 61 -25.04 -3.70 0.30
N LEU A 62 -24.49 -2.53 0.63
CA LEU A 62 -23.08 -2.38 0.97
C LEU A 62 -22.73 -3.16 2.25
N ASP A 63 -23.49 -2.97 3.32
CA ASP A 63 -23.17 -3.52 4.65
C ASP A 63 -23.52 -5.01 4.77
N SER A 64 -24.67 -5.42 4.24
CA SER A 64 -25.18 -6.78 4.46
C SER A 64 -24.86 -7.74 3.32
N LEU A 65 -24.53 -7.26 2.12
CA LEU A 65 -24.29 -8.12 0.95
C LEU A 65 -22.85 -8.02 0.46
N VAL A 66 -22.31 -6.81 0.29
CA VAL A 66 -20.94 -6.61 -0.22
C VAL A 66 -19.90 -6.88 0.87
N MET A 67 -20.04 -6.24 2.04
CA MET A 67 -19.01 -6.30 3.08
C MET A 67 -18.70 -7.71 3.58
N PRO A 68 -19.68 -8.62 3.81
CA PRO A 68 -19.40 -9.99 4.21
C PRO A 68 -18.60 -10.78 3.16
N ARG A 69 -18.83 -10.48 1.87
CA ARG A 69 -18.12 -11.12 0.75
C ARG A 69 -16.68 -10.60 0.65
N LEU A 70 -16.47 -9.29 0.83
CA LEU A 70 -15.14 -8.70 0.93
C LEU A 70 -14.37 -9.28 2.12
N ARG A 71 -14.98 -9.38 3.31
CA ARG A 71 -14.37 -10.04 4.48
C ARG A 71 -13.91 -11.47 4.16
N SER A 72 -14.77 -12.27 3.52
CA SER A 72 -14.43 -13.64 3.15
C SER A 72 -13.32 -13.71 2.10
N ALA A 73 -13.33 -12.80 1.11
CA ALA A 73 -12.28 -12.74 0.09
C ALA A 73 -10.93 -12.33 0.67
N VAL A 74 -10.90 -11.33 1.56
CA VAL A 74 -9.69 -10.91 2.30
C VAL A 74 -9.17 -12.03 3.20
N ALA A 75 -10.06 -12.77 3.87
CA ALA A 75 -9.66 -13.90 4.70
C ALA A 75 -9.00 -15.03 3.89
N ALA A 76 -9.57 -15.33 2.71
CA ALA A 76 -9.06 -16.35 1.79
C ALA A 76 -7.83 -15.91 0.99
N TRP A 77 -7.60 -14.59 0.87
CA TRP A 77 -6.50 -14.04 0.07
C TRP A 77 -5.13 -14.38 0.64
N GLU A 78 -4.22 -14.87 -0.21
CA GLU A 78 -2.85 -15.22 0.17
C GLU A 78 -1.82 -14.47 -0.69
N PRO A 79 -1.07 -13.49 -0.12
CA PRO A 79 -0.20 -12.59 -0.89
C PRO A 79 0.90 -13.27 -1.70
N ARG A 80 1.35 -14.47 -1.30
CA ARG A 80 2.41 -15.21 -2.00
C ARG A 80 1.90 -16.14 -3.11
N GLN A 81 0.61 -16.43 -3.14
CA GLN A 81 0.01 -17.41 -4.05
C GLN A 81 -0.82 -16.75 -5.14
N GLU A 82 -1.40 -15.59 -4.84
CA GLU A 82 -2.23 -14.87 -5.80
C GLU A 82 -1.40 -13.93 -6.68
N THR A 83 -1.74 -13.90 -7.97
CA THR A 83 -1.11 -13.02 -8.97
C THR A 83 -1.72 -11.63 -9.02
N VAL A 84 -2.98 -11.50 -8.58
CA VAL A 84 -3.72 -10.24 -8.59
C VAL A 84 -3.51 -9.54 -7.24
N PRO A 85 -2.94 -8.33 -7.21
CA PRO A 85 -2.76 -7.59 -5.97
C PRO A 85 -4.10 -7.23 -5.33
N ILE A 86 -4.22 -7.41 -4.02
CA ILE A 86 -5.45 -7.14 -3.26
C ILE A 86 -6.03 -5.74 -3.44
N HIS A 87 -5.17 -4.73 -3.62
CA HIS A 87 -5.62 -3.35 -3.78
C HIS A 87 -6.46 -3.16 -5.07
N THR A 88 -6.25 -3.96 -6.12
CA THR A 88 -6.94 -3.76 -7.41
C THR A 88 -8.43 -4.02 -7.31
N TRP A 89 -8.84 -4.94 -6.42
CA TRP A 89 -10.25 -5.27 -6.21
C TRP A 89 -10.83 -4.71 -4.91
N LEU A 90 -9.99 -4.30 -3.96
CA LEU A 90 -10.47 -3.68 -2.71
C LEU A 90 -10.58 -2.15 -2.79
N HIS A 91 -9.59 -1.45 -3.35
CA HIS A 91 -9.61 0.02 -3.42
C HIS A 91 -10.78 0.61 -4.22
N PRO A 92 -11.31 -0.04 -5.27
CA PRO A 92 -12.52 0.44 -5.94
C PRO A 92 -13.73 0.63 -5.02
N TRP A 93 -13.75 -0.02 -3.85
CA TRP A 93 -14.81 0.13 -2.85
C TRP A 93 -14.62 1.31 -1.90
N LEU A 94 -13.44 1.95 -1.86
CA LEU A 94 -13.16 3.08 -0.97
C LEU A 94 -14.17 4.23 -1.08
N PRO A 95 -14.62 4.66 -2.28
CA PRO A 95 -15.60 5.74 -2.40
C PRO A 95 -16.98 5.40 -1.82
N LEU A 96 -17.32 4.11 -1.74
CA LEU A 96 -18.65 3.63 -1.31
C LEU A 96 -18.67 3.21 0.16
N LEU A 97 -17.63 2.53 0.62
CA LEU A 97 -17.55 1.96 1.97
C LEU A 97 -16.75 2.82 2.94
N GLY A 98 -15.81 3.65 2.45
CA GLY A 98 -14.96 4.52 3.27
C GLY A 98 -14.38 3.78 4.49
N HIS A 99 -14.69 4.29 5.68
CA HIS A 99 -14.24 3.75 6.96
C HIS A 99 -14.72 2.33 7.28
N ALA A 100 -15.76 1.82 6.63
CA ALA A 100 -16.17 0.43 6.83
C ALA A 100 -15.06 -0.55 6.43
N LEU A 101 -14.21 -0.19 5.46
CA LEU A 101 -13.07 -1.01 5.03
C LEU A 101 -11.94 -1.08 6.08
N ASP A 102 -11.90 -0.14 7.03
CA ASP A 102 -10.83 -0.07 8.03
C ASP A 102 -10.76 -1.36 8.87
N GLU A 103 -11.88 -2.07 9.04
CA GLU A 103 -11.92 -3.35 9.74
C GLU A 103 -11.14 -4.48 9.04
N LEU A 104 -10.90 -4.37 7.72
CA LEU A 104 -10.17 -5.36 6.93
C LEU A 104 -8.66 -5.14 7.00
N TYR A 105 -8.23 -3.89 7.24
CA TYR A 105 -6.81 -3.51 7.19
C TYR A 105 -5.92 -4.25 8.17
N PRO A 106 -6.31 -4.56 9.43
CA PRO A 106 -5.48 -5.35 10.33
C PRO A 106 -5.12 -6.73 9.77
N SER A 107 -6.08 -7.42 9.14
CA SER A 107 -5.87 -8.74 8.53
C SER A 107 -4.92 -8.66 7.34
N ILE A 108 -5.13 -7.65 6.48
CA ILE A 108 -4.31 -7.41 5.29
C ILE A 108 -2.87 -7.08 5.69
N ARG A 109 -2.68 -6.16 6.65
CA ARG A 109 -1.37 -5.80 7.20
C ARG A 109 -0.65 -7.01 7.78
N HIS A 110 -1.35 -7.85 8.53
CA HIS A 110 -0.78 -9.07 9.08
C HIS A 110 -0.29 -10.02 7.97
N LYS A 111 -1.13 -10.32 6.98
CA LYS A 111 -0.77 -11.19 5.85
C LYS A 111 0.39 -10.62 5.03
N LEU A 112 0.39 -9.31 4.76
CA LEU A 112 1.51 -8.62 4.10
C LEU A 112 2.80 -8.74 4.90
N ALA A 113 2.77 -8.45 6.21
CA ALA A 113 3.95 -8.55 7.07
C ALA A 113 4.52 -9.98 7.09
N VAL A 114 3.65 -11.01 7.15
CA VAL A 114 4.06 -12.42 7.07
C VAL A 114 4.67 -12.72 5.70
N ALA A 115 4.04 -12.28 4.60
CA ALA A 115 4.56 -12.49 3.25
C ALA A 115 5.95 -11.88 3.07
N LEU A 116 6.17 -10.69 3.62
CA LEU A 116 7.43 -9.95 3.55
C LEU A 116 8.54 -10.57 4.40
N GLN A 117 8.29 -11.53 5.28
CA GLN A 117 9.36 -12.16 6.10
C GLN A 117 10.47 -12.80 5.26
N ALA A 118 10.14 -13.38 4.10
CA ALA A 118 11.11 -14.02 3.20
C ALA A 118 11.53 -13.14 2.01
N TRP A 119 11.01 -11.91 1.93
CA TRP A 119 11.31 -10.96 0.84
C TRP A 119 12.77 -10.48 0.85
N HIS A 120 13.30 -10.13 -0.32
CA HIS A 120 14.64 -9.55 -0.46
C HIS A 120 14.55 -8.20 -1.21
N PRO A 121 15.33 -7.16 -0.83
CA PRO A 121 15.27 -5.84 -1.47
C PRO A 121 15.42 -5.79 -3.00
N SER A 122 16.07 -6.79 -3.59
CA SER A 122 16.18 -6.92 -5.05
C SER A 122 14.86 -7.24 -5.76
N ASP A 123 13.85 -7.70 -5.03
CA ASP A 123 12.52 -7.99 -5.57
C ASP A 123 11.62 -6.76 -5.49
N GLY A 124 11.47 -6.07 -6.63
CA GLY A 124 10.63 -4.87 -6.74
C GLY A 124 9.12 -5.11 -6.60
N SER A 125 8.65 -6.37 -6.60
CA SER A 125 7.22 -6.68 -6.50
C SER A 125 6.61 -6.21 -5.16
N ALA A 126 7.40 -6.21 -4.08
CA ALA A 126 6.94 -5.76 -2.77
C ALA A 126 6.61 -4.27 -2.75
N HIS A 127 7.42 -3.43 -3.42
CA HIS A 127 7.15 -2.00 -3.53
C HIS A 127 5.83 -1.76 -4.28
N ALA A 128 5.67 -2.39 -5.45
CA ALA A 128 4.44 -2.28 -6.24
C ALA A 128 3.19 -2.78 -5.48
N LEU A 129 3.33 -3.83 -4.67
CA LEU A 129 2.25 -4.35 -3.83
C LEU A 129 1.86 -3.39 -2.70
N LEU A 130 2.85 -2.72 -2.09
CA LEU A 130 2.70 -1.91 -0.90
C LEU A 130 2.38 -0.44 -1.19
N ALA A 131 2.93 0.15 -2.25
CA ALA A 131 2.78 1.58 -2.57
C ALA A 131 1.32 2.07 -2.60
N PRO A 132 0.33 1.33 -3.12
CA PRO A 132 -1.07 1.74 -3.07
C PRO A 132 -1.62 1.91 -1.65
N TRP A 133 -1.09 1.16 -0.68
CA TRP A 133 -1.53 1.17 0.71
C TRP A 133 -0.98 2.35 1.51
N HIS A 134 0.07 3.02 1.03
CA HIS A 134 0.66 4.18 1.69
C HIS A 134 -0.38 5.28 1.97
N ARG A 135 -1.36 5.46 1.07
CA ARG A 135 -2.46 6.43 1.24
C ARG A 135 -3.72 5.84 1.88
N ALA A 136 -3.83 4.51 1.95
CA ALA A 136 -5.01 3.83 2.46
C ALA A 136 -4.90 3.52 3.96
N PHE A 137 -3.70 3.19 4.45
CA PHE A 137 -3.47 2.99 5.88
C PHE A 137 -3.26 4.31 6.62
N SER A 138 -3.52 4.28 7.93
CA SER A 138 -3.14 5.39 8.80
C SER A 138 -1.60 5.53 8.83
N GLY A 139 -1.10 6.76 8.94
CA GLY A 139 0.35 7.02 9.03
C GLY A 139 1.07 6.14 10.07
N PRO A 140 0.58 6.07 11.33
CA PRO A 140 1.20 5.23 12.35
C PRO A 140 1.22 3.73 11.99
N ASP A 141 0.15 3.23 11.39
CA ASP A 141 0.06 1.82 10.97
C ASP A 141 0.98 1.50 9.80
N TRP A 142 1.13 2.45 8.87
CA TRP A 142 2.05 2.38 7.75
C TRP A 142 3.50 2.35 8.23
N ASP A 143 3.88 3.31 9.07
CA ASP A 143 5.22 3.43 9.63
C ASP A 143 5.60 2.19 10.44
N ALA A 144 4.68 1.65 11.24
CA ALA A 144 4.90 0.42 11.99
C ALA A 144 5.13 -0.79 11.07
N LEU A 145 4.38 -0.90 9.95
CA LEU A 145 4.57 -1.96 8.97
C LEU A 145 5.95 -1.85 8.29
N MET A 146 6.32 -0.64 7.86
CA MET A 146 7.60 -0.36 7.21
C MET A 146 8.78 -0.65 8.14
N ALA A 147 8.74 -0.11 9.36
CA ALA A 147 9.77 -0.28 10.38
C ALA A 147 9.98 -1.76 10.74
N LYS A 148 8.90 -2.55 10.76
CA LYS A 148 8.98 -3.98 11.09
C LYS A 148 9.44 -4.86 9.93
N SER A 149 8.98 -4.58 8.71
CA SER A 149 9.06 -5.56 7.61
C SER A 149 10.03 -5.15 6.50
N ILE A 150 10.22 -3.85 6.27
CA ILE A 150 10.99 -3.31 5.14
C ILE A 150 12.34 -2.76 5.62
N VAL A 151 12.32 -1.82 6.57
CA VAL A 151 13.51 -1.10 7.04
C VAL A 151 14.66 -2.02 7.46
N PRO A 152 14.46 -3.12 8.23
CA PRO A 152 15.56 -4.00 8.63
C PRO A 152 16.25 -4.68 7.44
N LYS A 153 15.52 -4.93 6.36
CA LYS A 153 16.04 -5.60 5.16
C LYS A 153 16.79 -4.63 4.27
N LEU A 154 16.30 -3.40 4.14
CA LEU A 154 17.02 -2.32 3.47
C LEU A 154 18.33 -2.00 4.20
N ALA A 155 18.29 -1.94 5.54
CA ALA A 155 19.50 -1.79 6.36
C ALA A 155 20.49 -2.93 6.10
N GLY A 156 20.01 -4.18 6.02
CA GLY A 156 20.82 -5.35 5.67
C GLY A 156 21.47 -5.24 4.29
N ALA A 157 20.74 -4.77 3.28
CA ALA A 157 21.29 -4.54 1.94
C ALA A 157 22.37 -3.44 1.94
N LEU A 158 22.12 -2.30 2.61
CA LEU A 158 23.14 -1.25 2.75
C LEU A 158 24.36 -1.72 3.55
N ALA A 159 24.18 -2.60 4.53
CA ALA A 159 25.29 -3.18 5.27
C ALA A 159 26.21 -4.02 4.36
N GLN A 160 25.68 -4.59 3.27
CA GLN A 160 26.45 -5.33 2.26
C GLN A 160 27.02 -4.43 1.15
N LEU A 161 26.58 -3.18 1.04
CA LEU A 161 27.11 -2.24 0.05
C LEU A 161 28.61 -2.02 0.28
N GLU A 162 29.41 -2.31 -0.73
CA GLU A 162 30.83 -1.95 -0.77
C GLU A 162 31.00 -0.66 -1.57
N VAL A 163 31.64 0.34 -0.97
CA VAL A 163 31.93 1.60 -1.65
C VAL A 163 33.31 1.46 -2.29
N ASN A 164 33.35 1.35 -3.62
CA ASN A 164 34.58 1.12 -4.38
C ASN A 164 34.63 2.04 -5.62
N PRO A 165 35.47 3.09 -5.62
CA PRO A 165 35.57 4.03 -6.73
C PRO A 165 35.98 3.41 -8.07
N ALA A 166 36.69 2.27 -8.06
CA ALA A 166 37.16 1.60 -9.27
C ALA A 166 36.10 0.67 -9.89
N CYS A 167 35.18 0.13 -9.09
CA CYS A 167 34.16 -0.81 -9.53
C CYS A 167 32.96 -0.76 -8.57
N GLN A 168 32.12 0.27 -8.72
CA GLN A 168 30.97 0.47 -7.85
C GLN A 168 29.79 -0.41 -8.27
N ASP A 169 29.31 -1.27 -7.36
CA ASP A 169 27.99 -1.88 -7.47
C ASP A 169 26.95 -0.95 -6.84
N MET A 170 25.98 -0.51 -7.64
CA MET A 170 24.91 0.39 -7.21
C MET A 170 23.67 -0.36 -6.74
N ALA A 171 23.56 -1.67 -6.98
CA ALA A 171 22.32 -2.41 -6.76
C ALA A 171 21.80 -2.30 -5.32
N PRO A 172 22.61 -2.46 -4.24
CA PRO A 172 22.10 -2.32 -2.88
C PRO A 172 21.59 -0.90 -2.56
N PHE A 173 22.21 0.12 -3.16
CA PHE A 173 21.81 1.51 -2.98
C PHE A 173 20.52 1.82 -3.74
N GLU A 174 20.39 1.32 -4.97
CA GLU A 174 19.18 1.44 -5.79
C GLU A 174 17.98 0.75 -5.14
N TRP A 175 18.18 -0.44 -4.55
CA TRP A 175 17.11 -1.15 -3.82
C TRP A 175 16.58 -0.35 -2.63
N VAL A 176 17.43 0.44 -1.96
CA VAL A 176 16.99 1.29 -0.85
C VAL A 176 16.32 2.55 -1.34
N THR A 177 16.95 3.25 -2.28
CA THR A 177 16.42 4.52 -2.82
C THR A 177 15.10 4.36 -3.56
N ALA A 178 14.81 3.17 -4.10
CA ALA A 178 13.51 2.83 -4.68
C ALA A 178 12.33 2.99 -3.72
N TRP A 179 12.56 3.02 -2.40
CA TRP A 179 11.52 3.18 -1.38
C TRP A 179 11.34 4.63 -0.89
N ALA A 180 12.06 5.59 -1.47
CA ALA A 180 12.04 6.99 -1.02
C ALA A 180 10.67 7.69 -1.15
N ASP A 181 9.80 7.20 -2.02
CA ASP A 181 8.44 7.73 -2.25
C ASP A 181 7.41 7.27 -1.21
N VAL A 182 7.70 6.19 -0.49
CA VAL A 182 6.77 5.55 0.46
C VAL A 182 7.31 5.42 1.89
N LEU A 183 8.62 5.56 2.10
CA LEU A 183 9.21 5.62 3.44
C LEU A 183 9.15 7.04 4.01
N ALA A 184 8.96 7.15 5.32
CA ALA A 184 9.15 8.40 6.03
C ALA A 184 10.57 8.96 5.78
N PRO A 185 10.75 10.26 5.47
CA PRO A 185 12.06 10.84 5.20
C PRO A 185 13.08 10.56 6.31
N ALA A 186 12.66 10.65 7.58
CA ALA A 186 13.50 10.35 8.74
C ALA A 186 14.04 8.90 8.74
N ALA A 187 13.24 7.92 8.27
CA ALA A 187 13.69 6.53 8.18
C ALA A 187 14.71 6.35 7.05
N MET A 188 14.51 7.02 5.91
CA MET A 188 15.47 7.01 4.79
C MET A 188 16.80 7.63 5.20
N VAL A 189 16.77 8.80 5.85
CA VAL A 189 17.96 9.48 6.38
C VAL A 189 18.70 8.56 7.34
N SER A 190 18.00 7.95 8.30
CA SER A 190 18.62 7.04 9.28
C SER A 190 19.30 5.83 8.62
N LEU A 191 18.67 5.24 7.58
CA LEU A 191 19.28 4.15 6.81
C LEU A 191 20.60 4.57 6.16
N LEU A 192 20.64 5.76 5.56
CA LEU A 192 21.84 6.30 4.91
C LEU A 192 22.92 6.69 5.93
N GLU A 193 22.56 7.33 7.03
CA GLU A 193 23.46 7.71 8.13
C GLU A 193 24.18 6.51 8.73
N VAL A 194 23.49 5.39 8.89
CA VAL A 194 24.05 4.20 9.50
C VAL A 194 24.75 3.32 8.47
N GLY A 195 24.13 3.08 7.32
CA GLY A 195 24.55 2.06 6.37
C GLY A 195 25.45 2.54 5.24
N PHE A 196 25.34 3.82 4.84
CA PHE A 196 25.99 4.36 3.65
C PHE A 196 27.11 5.35 3.99
N PHE A 197 26.79 6.45 4.68
CA PHE A 197 27.70 7.58 4.87
C PHE A 197 29.01 7.21 5.56
N PRO A 198 29.07 6.33 6.59
CA PRO A 198 30.34 5.97 7.22
C PRO A 198 31.33 5.32 6.25
N LYS A 199 30.83 4.42 5.40
CA LYS A 199 31.64 3.73 4.38
C LYS A 199 32.09 4.71 3.29
N TRP A 200 31.15 5.54 2.84
CA TRP A 200 31.41 6.53 1.80
C TRP A 200 32.43 7.58 2.26
N HIS A 201 32.29 8.11 3.48
CA HIS A 201 33.26 9.03 4.08
C HIS A 201 34.64 8.41 4.27
N ALA A 202 34.72 7.15 4.71
CA ALA A 202 36.00 6.47 4.89
C ALA A 202 36.78 6.34 3.57
N VAL A 203 36.09 5.96 2.50
CA VAL A 203 36.68 5.87 1.15
C VAL A 203 37.10 7.23 0.64
N LEU A 204 36.26 8.26 0.79
CA LEU A 204 36.58 9.62 0.37
C LEU A 204 37.80 10.16 1.14
N ALA A 205 37.86 9.99 2.46
CA ALA A 205 38.97 10.43 3.29
C ALA A 205 40.28 9.72 2.91
N TYR A 206 40.23 8.40 2.71
CA TYR A 206 41.38 7.62 2.23
C TYR A 206 41.86 8.14 0.88
N TRP A 207 40.94 8.31 -0.08
CA TRP A 207 41.28 8.74 -1.43
C TRP A 207 41.88 10.14 -1.46
N LEU A 208 41.32 11.09 -0.70
CA LEU A 208 41.84 12.45 -0.55
C LEU A 208 43.22 12.50 0.11
N SER A 209 43.54 11.57 1.02
CA SER A 209 44.85 11.52 1.67
C SER A 209 45.97 10.98 0.77
N ALA A 210 45.63 10.29 -0.33
CA ALA A 210 46.58 9.58 -1.19
C ALA A 210 47.09 10.40 -2.39
N SER A 211 46.98 11.73 -2.37
CA SER A 211 47.29 12.62 -3.52
C SER A 211 46.51 12.23 -4.80
N PRO A 212 45.16 12.23 -4.76
CA PRO A 212 44.35 11.71 -5.85
C PRO A 212 44.26 12.67 -7.03
N ASN A 213 43.78 12.14 -8.16
CA ASN A 213 43.26 12.97 -9.24
C ASN A 213 41.93 13.62 -8.80
N TYR A 214 41.95 14.93 -8.53
CA TYR A 214 40.77 15.65 -8.04
C TYR A 214 39.58 15.61 -9.01
N ASP A 215 39.82 15.55 -10.32
CA ASP A 215 38.74 15.46 -11.31
C ASP A 215 37.99 14.13 -11.23
N GLU A 216 38.68 13.04 -10.88
CA GLU A 216 38.06 11.73 -10.64
C GLU A 216 37.24 11.74 -9.35
N VAL A 217 37.79 12.33 -8.28
CA VAL A 217 37.09 12.47 -7.00
C VAL A 217 35.82 13.30 -7.16
N THR A 218 35.89 14.42 -7.89
CA THR A 218 34.72 15.28 -8.15
C THR A 218 33.67 14.54 -8.97
N ARG A 219 34.04 13.82 -10.04
CA ARG A 219 33.07 13.04 -10.83
C ARG A 219 32.40 11.95 -9.99
N TRP A 220 33.17 11.26 -9.16
CA TRP A 220 32.64 10.22 -8.26
C TRP A 220 31.68 10.80 -7.22
N TYR A 221 32.06 11.92 -6.57
CA TYR A 221 31.19 12.63 -5.63
C TYR A 221 29.87 13.07 -6.30
N LEU A 222 29.96 13.70 -7.49
CA LEU A 222 28.79 14.17 -8.21
C LEU A 222 27.89 13.00 -8.66
N GLY A 223 28.47 11.84 -8.99
CA GLY A 223 27.72 10.62 -9.26
C GLY A 223 26.85 10.19 -8.08
N TRP A 224 27.43 10.10 -6.88
CA TRP A 224 26.67 9.79 -5.66
C TRP A 224 25.65 10.85 -5.32
N LYS A 225 26.01 12.14 -5.43
CA LYS A 225 25.07 13.25 -5.19
C LYS A 225 23.87 13.19 -6.14
N GLY A 226 24.09 12.85 -7.41
CA GLY A 226 23.02 12.70 -8.40
C GLY A 226 22.14 11.48 -8.18
N ALA A 227 22.65 10.45 -7.49
CA ALA A 227 21.88 9.24 -7.16
C ALA A 227 21.02 9.40 -5.88
N MET A 228 21.24 10.44 -5.08
CA MET A 228 20.47 10.67 -3.86
C MET A 228 19.01 11.03 -4.17
N PRO A 229 18.02 10.44 -3.46
CA PRO A 229 16.63 10.83 -3.61
C PRO A 229 16.42 12.30 -3.23
N ALA A 230 15.62 13.04 -4.02
CA ALA A 230 15.33 14.45 -3.76
C ALA A 230 14.76 14.69 -2.34
N ALA A 231 13.93 13.76 -1.85
CA ALA A 231 13.34 13.81 -0.51
C ALA A 231 14.37 13.85 0.65
N VAL A 232 15.61 13.41 0.41
CA VAL A 232 16.71 13.49 1.38
C VAL A 232 17.49 14.80 1.23
N LEU A 233 17.54 15.36 0.03
CA LEU A 233 18.26 16.59 -0.28
C LEU A 233 17.50 17.85 0.17
N ASP A 234 16.17 17.79 0.22
CA ASP A 234 15.31 18.92 0.58
C ASP A 234 15.10 19.09 2.10
N THR A 235 15.77 18.29 2.93
CA THR A 235 15.61 18.29 4.40
C THR A 235 16.42 19.37 5.14
N GLU A 236 16.93 20.40 4.44
CA GLU A 236 17.63 21.56 5.03
C GLU A 236 16.69 22.61 5.63
#